data_AF-A0A423NYB6-F1
#
_entry.id   AF-A0A423NYB6-F1
#
_cell.length_a   1.000
_cell.length_b   1.000
_cell.length_c   1.000
_cell.angle_alpha   90.00
_cell.angle_beta   90.00
_cell.angle_gamma   90.00
#
_symmetry.space_group_name_H-M   'P 1'
#
loop_
_entity.id
_entity.type
_entity.pdbx_description
1 polymer ?
#
loop_
_entity_poly.entity_id
_entity_poly.type
_entity_poly.pdbx_seq_one_letter_code
_entity_poly.pdbx_strand_id
1 'polypeptide(L)'
;MHLSQRDGALDLLKWLALLSMLLDHLRYVGFSVDWLYVPGRLAFPWFCLAMAANLARDGSRKMEWRYLGWLLLFSAVSEIPYRLYIPEPDTLNVMPTLALGLLVARAWQDSASVARLLALAALVVAMVFSDRLMFGFFGVLLPLAMLLIFRRPWYLSLLPGLVCLAANQWQVLLESARFGNSVAMLGLATCLFAPMLGMFLLRHGRHVRPPPMRRWAYTLYPAHFLLLLAARQLIA
;
A
#
# COMPACT_ATOMS: atom_id res chain seq x y z
N MET A 1 30.83 -4.64 4.80
CA MET A 1 30.08 -5.10 3.61
C MET A 1 29.51 -3.85 2.92
N HIS A 2 29.98 -3.56 1.71
CA HIS A 2 29.78 -2.28 1.02
C HIS A 2 28.30 -1.91 0.81
N LEU A 3 27.97 -0.67 1.16
CA LEU A 3 26.73 0.04 0.80
C LEU A 3 26.57 0.13 -0.73
N SER A 4 25.33 0.09 -1.21
CA SER A 4 24.87 0.45 -2.57
C SER A 4 24.75 -0.64 -3.65
N GLN A 5 24.36 -1.87 -3.33
CA GLN A 5 23.64 -2.69 -4.33
C GLN A 5 22.15 -2.33 -4.31
N ARG A 6 21.69 -1.77 -5.43
CA ARG A 6 20.29 -1.53 -5.73
C ARG A 6 19.53 -2.85 -5.64
N ASP A 7 18.38 -2.85 -4.95
CA ASP A 7 17.60 -4.06 -4.74
C ASP A 7 16.57 -4.18 -5.86
N GLY A 8 16.89 -4.99 -6.86
CA GLY A 8 16.02 -5.23 -8.01
C GLY A 8 14.71 -5.94 -7.63
N ALA A 9 14.71 -6.73 -6.54
CA ALA A 9 13.50 -7.36 -6.03
C ALA A 9 12.54 -6.32 -5.46
N LEU A 10 13.06 -5.28 -4.79
CA LEU A 10 12.26 -4.17 -4.29
C LEU A 10 11.65 -3.34 -5.42
N ASP A 11 12.42 -3.07 -6.48
CA ASP A 11 11.89 -2.37 -7.65
C ASP A 11 10.82 -3.22 -8.37
N LEU A 12 11.01 -4.54 -8.46
CA LEU A 12 10.02 -5.49 -9.00
C LEU A 12 8.72 -5.48 -8.18
N LEU A 13 8.83 -5.54 -6.85
CA LEU A 13 7.68 -5.49 -5.96
C LEU A 13 6.84 -4.23 -6.18
N LYS A 14 7.49 -3.06 -6.32
CA LYS A 14 6.77 -1.80 -6.57
C LYS A 14 6.07 -1.79 -7.93
N TRP A 15 6.71 -2.35 -8.96
CA TRP A 15 6.11 -2.48 -10.29
C TRP A 15 4.89 -3.39 -10.28
N LEU A 16 4.99 -4.55 -9.62
CA LEU A 16 3.86 -5.47 -9.48
C LEU A 16 2.73 -4.85 -8.63
N ALA A 17 3.07 -4.04 -7.61
CA ALA A 17 2.09 -3.30 -6.83
C ALA A 17 1.36 -2.24 -7.67
N LEU A 18 2.08 -1.50 -8.51
CA LEU A 18 1.48 -0.56 -9.47
C LEU A 18 0.58 -1.27 -10.47
N LEU A 19 1.04 -2.37 -11.06
CA LEU A 19 0.24 -3.14 -12.00
C LEU A 19 -1.05 -3.65 -11.33
N SER A 20 -0.94 -4.20 -10.14
CA SER A 20 -2.09 -4.67 -9.35
C SER A 20 -3.08 -3.53 -9.07
N MET A 21 -2.59 -2.33 -8.72
CA MET A 21 -3.41 -1.13 -8.51
C MET A 21 -4.12 -0.68 -9.80
N LEU A 22 -3.41 -0.67 -10.93
CA LEU A 22 -3.97 -0.31 -12.23
C LEU A 22 -5.08 -1.30 -12.64
N LEU A 23 -4.83 -2.60 -12.47
CA LEU A 23 -5.82 -3.64 -12.71
C LEU A 23 -7.07 -3.43 -11.83
N ASP A 24 -6.91 -3.14 -10.54
CA ASP A 24 -8.05 -2.85 -9.64
C ASP A 24 -8.89 -1.69 -10.16
N HIS A 25 -8.24 -0.63 -10.65
CA HIS A 25 -8.93 0.56 -11.13
C HIS A 25 -9.60 0.36 -12.50
N LEU A 26 -9.09 -0.53 -13.37
CA LEU A 26 -9.71 -0.79 -14.69
C LEU A 26 -11.18 -1.22 -14.59
N ARG A 27 -11.61 -1.79 -13.46
CA ARG A 27 -13.02 -2.14 -13.21
C ARG A 27 -13.97 -0.96 -13.35
N TYR A 28 -13.46 0.25 -13.13
CA TYR A 28 -14.24 1.48 -13.23
C TYR A 28 -14.20 2.11 -14.62
N VAL A 29 -13.41 1.61 -15.57
CA VAL A 29 -13.30 2.21 -16.92
C VAL A 29 -14.47 1.79 -17.83
N GLY A 30 -15.25 0.78 -17.45
CA GLY A 30 -16.37 0.24 -18.25
C GLY A 30 -16.31 -1.28 -18.43
N PHE A 31 -15.20 -1.91 -18.04
CA PHE A 31 -15.08 -3.37 -17.98
C PHE A 31 -15.61 -3.86 -16.62
N SER A 32 -16.82 -4.40 -16.59
CA SER A 32 -17.39 -5.08 -15.40
C SER A 32 -16.72 -6.45 -15.19
N VAL A 33 -15.41 -6.43 -14.89
CA VAL A 33 -14.61 -7.62 -14.63
C VAL A 33 -14.28 -7.65 -13.15
N ASP A 34 -15.22 -8.16 -12.35
CA ASP A 34 -15.10 -8.25 -10.90
C ASP A 34 -13.85 -9.03 -10.46
N TRP A 35 -13.34 -9.92 -11.31
CA TRP A 35 -12.10 -10.66 -11.07
C TRP A 35 -10.85 -9.77 -10.92
N LEU A 36 -10.84 -8.57 -11.49
CA LEU A 36 -9.74 -7.61 -11.34
C LEU A 36 -9.60 -7.07 -9.91
N TYR A 37 -10.67 -7.19 -9.11
CA TYR A 37 -10.66 -6.87 -7.68
C TYR A 37 -9.63 -7.70 -6.89
N VAL A 38 -9.50 -8.98 -7.25
CA VAL A 38 -8.65 -9.95 -6.54
C VAL A 38 -7.17 -9.55 -6.61
N PRO A 39 -6.53 -9.41 -7.80
CA PRO A 39 -5.15 -8.96 -7.87
C PRO A 39 -4.98 -7.54 -7.29
N GLY A 40 -6.01 -6.69 -7.37
CA GLY A 40 -6.00 -5.36 -6.75
C GLY A 40 -5.66 -5.34 -5.25
N ARG A 41 -6.08 -6.38 -4.51
CA ARG A 41 -5.79 -6.52 -3.07
C ARG A 41 -4.30 -6.67 -2.75
N LEU A 42 -3.45 -7.01 -3.74
CA LEU A 42 -2.00 -7.10 -3.58
C LEU A 42 -1.31 -5.72 -3.47
N ALA A 43 -1.91 -4.68 -4.06
CA ALA A 43 -1.24 -3.40 -4.26
C ALA A 43 -0.85 -2.72 -2.94
N PHE A 44 -1.83 -2.51 -2.05
CA PHE A 44 -1.60 -1.78 -0.80
C PHE A 44 -0.60 -2.49 0.15
N PRO A 45 -0.71 -3.80 0.41
CA PRO A 45 0.27 -4.51 1.24
C PRO A 45 1.67 -4.50 0.65
N TRP A 46 1.81 -4.57 -0.68
CA TRP A 46 3.11 -4.52 -1.33
C TRP A 46 3.73 -3.12 -1.30
N PHE A 47 2.93 -2.04 -1.36
CA PHE A 47 3.42 -0.69 -1.08
C PHE A 47 3.85 -0.53 0.39
N CYS A 48 3.08 -1.07 1.34
CA CYS A 48 3.45 -1.08 2.76
C CYS A 48 4.75 -1.88 2.99
N LEU A 49 4.91 -3.02 2.33
CA LEU A 49 6.12 -3.82 2.41
C LEU A 49 7.32 -3.12 1.77
N ALA A 50 7.14 -2.46 0.63
CA ALA A 50 8.19 -1.66 0.01
C ALA A 50 8.63 -0.50 0.91
N MET A 51 7.69 0.13 1.61
CA MET A 51 7.97 1.14 2.64
C MET A 51 8.77 0.55 3.81
N ALA A 52 8.32 -0.58 4.37
CA ALA A 52 9.02 -1.28 5.45
C ALA A 52 10.44 -1.69 5.04
N ALA A 53 10.62 -2.18 3.81
CA ALA A 53 11.94 -2.52 3.25
C ALA A 53 12.87 -1.31 3.16
N ASN A 54 12.34 -0.13 2.78
CA ASN A 54 13.13 1.11 2.77
C ASN A 54 13.50 1.57 4.17
N LEU A 55 12.60 1.42 5.15
CA LEU A 55 12.85 1.74 6.57
C LEU A 55 13.84 0.76 7.23
N ALA A 56 13.92 -0.48 6.75
CA ALA A 56 14.83 -1.48 7.31
C ALA A 56 16.29 -1.32 6.83
N ARG A 57 16.57 -0.39 5.91
CA ARG A 57 17.90 -0.12 5.34
C ARG A 57 18.68 0.88 6.19
N ASP A 58 19.96 0.60 6.41
CA ASP A 58 20.84 1.47 7.21
C ASP A 58 20.98 2.88 6.61
N GLY A 59 20.88 3.92 7.45
CA GLY A 59 21.04 5.33 7.04
C GLY A 59 19.77 6.03 6.50
N SER A 60 18.58 5.42 6.63
CA SER A 60 17.31 5.92 6.08
C SER A 60 16.78 7.21 6.72
N ARG A 61 17.21 7.56 7.93
CA ARG A 61 16.61 8.63 8.78
C ARG A 61 16.41 10.00 8.11
N LYS A 62 17.37 10.47 7.29
CA LYS A 62 17.26 11.75 6.52
C LYS A 62 16.42 11.61 5.25
N MET A 63 16.41 10.43 4.63
CA MET A 63 15.67 10.18 3.39
C MET A 63 14.16 10.04 3.64
N GLU A 64 13.78 9.69 4.87
CA GLU A 64 12.41 9.49 5.34
C GLU A 64 11.58 10.77 5.47
N TRP A 65 12.09 11.87 6.03
CA TRP A 65 11.30 13.11 6.13
C TRP A 65 10.98 13.70 4.76
N ARG A 66 11.94 13.58 3.84
CA ARG A 66 11.70 13.93 2.44
C ARG A 66 10.65 13.01 1.81
N TYR A 67 10.67 11.71 2.13
CA TYR A 67 9.66 10.77 1.67
C TYR A 67 8.26 11.14 2.20
N LEU A 68 8.14 11.46 3.49
CA LEU A 68 6.90 11.95 4.09
C LEU A 68 6.40 13.23 3.38
N GLY A 69 7.28 14.21 3.15
CA GLY A 69 6.92 15.43 2.41
C GLY A 69 6.41 15.14 1.00
N TRP A 70 7.03 14.19 0.29
CA TRP A 70 6.52 13.75 -1.02
C TRP A 70 5.17 13.04 -0.92
N LEU A 71 4.96 12.17 0.08
CA LEU A 71 3.65 11.53 0.29
C LEU A 71 2.56 12.56 0.54
N LEU A 72 2.82 13.57 1.38
CA LEU A 72 1.85 14.63 1.68
C LEU A 72 1.58 15.52 0.47
N LEU A 73 2.62 15.94 -0.25
CA LEU A 73 2.46 16.75 -1.47
C LEU A 73 1.66 16.01 -2.53
N PHE A 74 2.04 14.77 -2.85
CA PHE A 74 1.33 13.99 -3.86
C PHE A 74 -0.03 13.52 -3.39
N SER A 75 -0.25 13.39 -2.08
CA SER A 75 -1.59 13.17 -1.53
C SER A 75 -2.51 14.34 -1.87
N ALA A 76 -2.08 15.58 -1.61
CA ALA A 76 -2.87 16.76 -1.93
C ALA A 76 -3.12 16.91 -3.44
N VAL A 77 -2.08 16.73 -4.26
CA VAL A 77 -2.18 16.84 -5.72
C VAL A 77 -3.08 15.75 -6.32
N SER A 78 -3.02 14.54 -5.80
CA SER A 78 -3.79 13.40 -6.33
C SER A 78 -5.22 13.30 -5.81
N GLU A 79 -5.60 14.09 -4.81
CA GLU A 79 -6.95 14.07 -4.26
C GLU A 79 -8.00 14.50 -5.30
N ILE A 80 -7.69 15.52 -6.10
CA ILE A 80 -8.56 15.99 -7.18
C ILE A 80 -8.80 14.89 -8.23
N PRO A 81 -7.77 14.31 -8.89
CA PRO A 81 -7.99 13.28 -9.91
C PRO A 81 -8.57 11.99 -9.31
N TYR A 82 -8.26 11.65 -8.06
CA TYR A 82 -8.90 10.55 -7.35
C TYR A 82 -10.42 10.74 -7.25
N ARG A 83 -10.87 11.93 -6.80
CA ARG A 83 -12.31 12.24 -6.66
C ARG A 83 -13.05 12.34 -7.99
N LEU A 84 -12.37 12.76 -9.06
CA LEU A 84 -12.95 12.76 -10.41
C LEU A 84 -13.11 11.35 -10.99
N TYR A 85 -12.21 10.44 -10.64
CA TYR A 85 -12.20 9.09 -11.19
C TYR A 85 -13.11 8.10 -10.43
N ILE A 86 -13.05 8.10 -9.10
CA ILE A 86 -13.83 7.16 -8.29
C ILE A 86 -15.27 7.66 -8.14
N PRO A 87 -16.29 6.85 -8.51
CA PRO A 87 -17.68 7.18 -8.22
C PRO A 87 -17.90 7.27 -6.71
N GLU A 88 -18.54 8.36 -6.24
CA GLU A 88 -18.94 8.57 -4.84
C GLU A 88 -17.84 8.23 -3.81
N PRO A 89 -16.72 8.97 -3.79
CA PRO A 89 -15.59 8.66 -2.92
C PRO A 89 -15.86 9.04 -1.46
N ASP A 90 -16.05 8.04 -0.60
CA ASP A 90 -16.29 8.22 0.85
C ASP A 90 -15.01 8.49 1.66
N THR A 91 -13.85 8.14 1.09
CA THR A 91 -12.52 8.22 1.73
C THR A 91 -11.62 9.23 1.02
N LEU A 92 -10.48 9.57 1.64
CA LEU A 92 -9.35 10.22 0.97
C LEU A 92 -8.59 9.20 0.11
N ASN A 93 -7.71 9.69 -0.78
CA ASN A 93 -6.79 8.80 -1.49
C ASN A 93 -5.90 7.97 -0.53
N VAL A 94 -5.11 7.02 -1.04
CA VAL A 94 -4.36 6.08 -0.19
C VAL A 94 -3.17 6.70 0.56
N MET A 95 -2.67 7.85 0.10
CA MET A 95 -1.40 8.41 0.58
C MET A 95 -1.42 8.93 2.02
N PRO A 96 -2.49 9.53 2.58
CA PRO A 96 -2.58 9.86 4.01
C PRO A 96 -2.40 8.63 4.89
N THR A 97 -3.04 7.50 4.54
CA THR A 97 -2.87 6.24 5.28
C THR A 97 -1.40 5.79 5.28
N LEU A 98 -0.73 5.87 4.13
CA LEU A 98 0.69 5.55 4.00
C LEU A 98 1.58 6.54 4.77
N ALA A 99 1.26 7.83 4.76
CA ALA A 99 2.00 8.87 5.49
C ALA A 99 1.92 8.66 7.01
N LEU A 100 0.71 8.37 7.53
CA LEU A 100 0.51 8.03 8.93
C LEU A 100 1.24 6.72 9.28
N GLY A 101 1.14 5.70 8.43
CA GLY A 101 1.82 4.43 8.65
C GLY A 101 3.35 4.54 8.64
N LEU A 102 3.90 5.43 7.81
CA LEU A 102 5.32 5.79 7.82
C LEU A 102 5.75 6.40 9.15
N LEU A 103 4.97 7.35 9.70
CA LEU A 103 5.25 7.97 11.00
C LEU A 103 5.26 6.94 12.13
N VAL A 104 4.26 6.06 12.17
CA VAL A 104 4.14 4.99 13.17
C VAL A 104 5.31 4.01 13.06
N ALA A 105 5.60 3.50 11.85
CA ALA A 105 6.69 2.55 11.64
C ALA A 105 8.07 3.17 11.94
N ARG A 106 8.25 4.45 11.64
CA ARG A 106 9.49 5.18 11.95
C ARG A 106 9.70 5.36 13.44
N ALA A 107 8.68 5.81 14.18
CA ALA A 107 8.80 6.04 15.61
C ALA A 107 9.11 4.76 16.40
N TRP A 108 8.77 3.60 15.85
CA TRP A 108 9.20 2.31 16.41
C TRP A 108 10.72 2.13 16.41
N GLN A 109 11.42 2.65 15.39
CA GLN A 109 12.90 2.58 15.32
C GLN A 109 13.60 3.76 16.01
N ASP A 110 12.90 4.88 16.20
CA ASP A 110 13.45 6.13 16.71
C ASP A 110 13.06 6.35 18.18
N SER A 111 14.04 6.35 19.09
CA SER A 111 13.79 6.56 20.52
C SER A 111 13.50 8.02 20.90
N ALA A 112 13.59 8.98 19.96
CA ALA A 112 13.33 10.38 20.24
C ALA A 112 11.87 10.63 20.69
N SER A 113 11.69 11.47 21.71
CA SER A 113 10.38 11.85 22.25
C SER A 113 9.46 12.46 21.19
N VAL A 114 10.01 13.31 20.32
CA VAL A 114 9.29 13.93 19.19
C VAL A 114 8.75 12.85 18.23
N ALA A 115 9.54 11.82 17.93
CA ALA A 115 9.09 10.74 17.05
C ALA A 115 7.92 9.95 17.67
N ARG A 116 8.00 9.66 18.97
CA ARG A 116 6.91 8.99 19.71
C ARG A 116 5.64 9.83 19.77
N LEU A 117 5.77 11.14 20.02
CA LEU A 117 4.63 12.06 20.01
C LEU A 117 3.95 12.10 18.63
N LEU A 118 4.75 12.17 17.56
CA LEU A 118 4.22 12.15 16.20
C LEU A 118 3.52 10.84 15.85
N ALA A 119 4.05 9.70 16.28
CA ALA A 119 3.37 8.42 16.09
C ALA A 119 2.09 8.31 16.91
N LEU A 120 2.09 8.79 18.16
CA LEU A 120 0.86 8.85 18.97
C LEU A 120 -0.20 9.73 18.29
N ALA A 121 0.19 10.92 17.83
CA ALA A 121 -0.70 11.79 17.07
C ALA A 121 -1.20 11.11 15.79
N ALA A 122 -0.33 10.40 15.06
CA ALA A 122 -0.72 9.66 13.86
C ALA A 122 -1.71 8.54 14.17
N LEU A 123 -1.54 7.81 15.27
CA LEU A 123 -2.47 6.77 15.72
C LEU A 123 -3.82 7.35 16.17
N VAL A 124 -3.82 8.48 16.88
CA VAL A 124 -5.05 9.18 17.27
C VAL A 124 -5.81 9.66 16.03
N VAL A 125 -5.12 10.28 15.08
CA VAL A 125 -5.72 10.69 13.80
C VAL A 125 -6.27 9.47 13.06
N ALA A 126 -5.52 8.37 12.99
CA ALA A 126 -5.96 7.15 12.34
C ALA A 126 -7.20 6.53 12.99
N MET A 127 -7.32 6.64 14.32
CA MET A 127 -8.46 6.14 15.08
C MET A 127 -9.70 7.02 14.90
N VAL A 128 -9.55 8.34 15.01
CA VAL A 128 -10.66 9.32 14.89
C VAL A 128 -11.19 9.40 13.45
N PHE A 129 -10.30 9.33 12.46
CA PHE A 129 -10.64 9.47 11.04
C PHE A 129 -10.59 8.14 10.28
N SER A 130 -10.76 7.00 10.98
CA SER A 130 -10.66 5.67 10.38
C SER A 130 -11.58 5.52 9.16
N ASP A 131 -12.81 6.01 9.22
CA ASP A 131 -13.79 5.91 8.13
C ASP A 131 -13.45 6.80 6.92
N ARG A 132 -12.56 7.79 7.09
CA ARG A 132 -12.09 8.66 6.01
C ARG A 132 -10.78 8.17 5.39
N LEU A 133 -10.10 7.23 6.03
CA LEU A 133 -8.87 6.63 5.52
C LEU A 133 -9.20 5.39 4.70
N MET A 134 -8.69 5.28 3.47
CA MET A 134 -9.00 4.20 2.51
C MET A 134 -8.82 2.77 3.07
N PHE A 135 -7.96 2.57 4.07
CA PHE A 135 -7.73 1.28 4.74
C PHE A 135 -7.87 1.37 6.28
N GLY A 136 -8.45 2.46 6.76
CA GLY A 136 -8.68 2.72 8.18
C GLY A 136 -7.45 2.65 9.08
N PHE A 137 -7.72 2.45 10.37
CA PHE A 137 -6.69 2.31 11.41
C PHE A 137 -5.73 1.14 11.14
N PHE A 138 -6.25 -0.03 10.73
CA PHE A 138 -5.40 -1.20 10.45
C PHE A 138 -4.47 -0.98 9.26
N GLY A 139 -4.89 -0.20 8.26
CA GLY A 139 -4.03 0.20 7.15
C GLY A 139 -2.81 1.02 7.60
N VAL A 140 -2.99 1.88 8.61
CA VAL A 140 -1.89 2.66 9.22
C VAL A 140 -0.92 1.76 10.00
N LEU A 141 -1.40 0.67 10.59
CA LEU A 141 -0.54 -0.28 11.32
C LEU A 141 0.24 -1.24 10.41
N LEU A 142 -0.23 -1.46 9.18
CA LEU A 142 0.33 -2.48 8.28
C LEU A 142 1.83 -2.27 7.98
N PRO A 143 2.35 -1.05 7.68
CA PRO A 143 3.78 -0.83 7.50
C PRO A 143 4.63 -1.22 8.72
N LEU A 144 4.15 -0.94 9.94
CA LEU A 144 4.82 -1.35 11.17
C LEU A 144 4.81 -2.88 11.30
N ALA A 145 3.67 -3.54 11.08
CA ALA A 145 3.57 -4.99 11.11
C ALA A 145 4.56 -5.66 10.14
N MET A 146 4.66 -5.14 8.92
CA MET A 146 5.63 -5.58 7.91
C MET A 146 7.08 -5.38 8.36
N LEU A 147 7.37 -4.23 8.98
CA LEU A 147 8.70 -3.90 9.48
C LEU A 147 9.15 -4.88 10.58
N LEU A 148 8.26 -5.22 11.52
CA LEU A 148 8.54 -6.14 12.63
C LEU A 148 8.94 -7.55 12.16
N ILE A 149 8.33 -8.01 11.06
CA ILE A 149 8.59 -9.34 10.48
C ILE A 149 9.59 -9.31 9.34
N PHE A 150 10.09 -8.13 8.93
CA PHE A 150 10.99 -7.99 7.78
C PHE A 150 12.29 -8.80 7.92
N ARG A 151 12.82 -8.94 9.15
CA ARG A 151 14.02 -9.76 9.43
C ARG A 151 13.70 -11.19 9.87
N ARG A 152 12.42 -11.56 9.92
CA ARG A 152 11.94 -12.88 10.33
C ARG A 152 11.70 -13.80 9.11
N PRO A 153 11.49 -15.12 9.34
CA PRO A 153 11.12 -16.03 8.27
C PRO A 153 9.87 -15.56 7.51
N TRP A 154 9.87 -15.73 6.19
CA TRP A 154 8.85 -15.15 5.30
C TRP A 154 7.43 -15.68 5.59
N TYR A 155 7.27 -16.89 6.12
CA TYR A 155 5.96 -17.45 6.46
C TYR A 155 5.28 -16.73 7.64
N LEU A 156 6.05 -16.05 8.52
CA LEU A 156 5.46 -15.22 9.59
C LEU A 156 4.78 -13.96 9.05
N SER A 157 4.91 -13.67 7.75
CA SER A 157 4.16 -12.59 7.10
C SER A 157 2.65 -12.84 7.06
N LEU A 158 2.18 -14.04 7.41
CA LEU A 158 0.76 -14.28 7.68
C LEU A 158 0.21 -13.37 8.80
N LEU A 159 1.05 -12.96 9.76
CA LEU A 159 0.63 -12.04 10.83
C LEU A 159 0.25 -10.64 10.27
N PRO A 160 1.10 -9.95 9.49
CA PRO A 160 0.65 -8.80 8.70
C PRO A 160 -0.48 -9.13 7.72
N GLY A 161 -0.63 -10.37 7.28
CA GLY A 161 -1.77 -10.85 6.48
C GLY A 161 -3.10 -10.66 7.20
N LEU A 162 -3.14 -10.95 8.50
CA LEU A 162 -4.33 -10.69 9.34
C LEU A 162 -4.61 -9.18 9.47
N VAL A 163 -3.57 -8.36 9.62
CA VAL A 163 -3.71 -6.89 9.65
C VAL A 163 -4.20 -6.37 8.30
N CYS A 164 -3.69 -6.93 7.19
CA CYS A 164 -4.13 -6.61 5.84
C CYS A 164 -5.61 -6.97 5.64
N LEU A 165 -6.04 -8.14 6.09
CA LEU A 165 -7.45 -8.52 6.08
C LEU A 165 -8.29 -7.51 6.86
N ALA A 166 -7.93 -7.21 8.11
CA ALA A 166 -8.65 -6.26 8.95
C ALA A 166 -8.75 -4.86 8.33
N ALA A 167 -7.72 -4.44 7.58
CA ALA A 167 -7.69 -3.17 6.85
C ALA A 167 -8.58 -3.13 5.60
N ASN A 168 -9.02 -4.29 5.08
CA ASN A 168 -9.62 -4.41 3.77
C ASN A 168 -11.09 -4.87 3.87
N GLN A 169 -11.96 -4.03 4.44
CA GLN A 169 -13.42 -4.26 4.56
C GLN A 169 -13.81 -5.72 4.94
N TRP A 170 -13.08 -6.29 5.91
CA TRP A 170 -13.16 -7.72 6.23
C TRP A 170 -14.58 -8.23 6.51
N GLN A 171 -15.46 -7.41 7.10
CA GLN A 171 -16.85 -7.74 7.37
C GLN A 171 -17.63 -8.01 6.08
N VAL A 172 -17.58 -7.08 5.13
CA VAL A 172 -18.27 -7.19 3.83
C VAL A 172 -17.75 -8.39 3.03
N LEU A 173 -16.43 -8.58 3.01
CA LEU A 173 -15.81 -9.72 2.33
C LEU A 173 -16.17 -11.07 2.96
N LEU A 174 -16.17 -11.15 4.29
CA LEU A 174 -16.54 -12.39 5.01
C LEU A 174 -18.02 -12.72 4.83
N GLU A 175 -18.90 -11.73 4.91
CA GLU A 175 -20.32 -11.93 4.67
C GLU A 175 -20.56 -12.38 3.23
N SER A 176 -20.00 -11.68 2.25
CA SER A 176 -20.12 -12.06 0.83
C SER A 176 -19.56 -13.46 0.53
N ALA A 177 -18.45 -13.83 1.18
CA ALA A 177 -17.86 -15.16 1.06
C ALA A 177 -18.74 -16.25 1.70
N ARG A 178 -19.39 -15.96 2.84
CA ARG A 178 -20.35 -16.87 3.49
C ARG A 178 -21.56 -17.15 2.61
N PHE A 179 -21.97 -16.18 1.79
CA PHE A 179 -23.02 -16.35 0.78
C PHE A 179 -22.53 -17.00 -0.54
N GLY A 180 -21.31 -17.54 -0.56
CA GLY A 180 -20.79 -18.33 -1.68
C GLY A 180 -20.16 -17.52 -2.82
N ASN A 181 -19.87 -16.24 -2.62
CA ASN A 181 -19.22 -15.43 -3.65
C ASN A 181 -17.72 -15.81 -3.80
N SER A 182 -17.38 -16.45 -4.92
CA SER A 182 -16.02 -16.88 -5.25
C SER A 182 -15.00 -15.73 -5.30
N VAL A 183 -15.40 -14.55 -5.79
CA VAL A 183 -14.51 -13.37 -5.87
C VAL A 183 -14.19 -12.86 -4.47
N ALA A 184 -15.15 -12.87 -3.55
CA ALA A 184 -14.93 -12.48 -2.15
C ALA A 184 -14.01 -13.47 -1.42
N MET A 185 -14.20 -14.77 -1.61
CA MET A 185 -13.32 -15.81 -1.05
C MET A 185 -11.87 -15.65 -1.54
N LEU A 186 -11.69 -15.41 -2.84
CA LEU A 186 -10.37 -15.16 -3.41
C LEU A 186 -9.78 -13.84 -2.91
N GLY A 187 -10.58 -12.79 -2.79
CA GLY A 187 -10.15 -11.51 -2.21
C GLY A 187 -9.63 -11.65 -0.79
N LEU A 188 -10.32 -12.43 0.06
CA LEU A 188 -9.86 -12.76 1.42
C LEU A 188 -8.53 -13.51 1.40
N ALA A 189 -8.45 -14.58 0.59
CA ALA A 189 -7.21 -15.35 0.45
C ALA A 189 -6.06 -14.46 -0.02
N THR A 190 -6.29 -13.62 -1.03
CA THR A 190 -5.28 -12.68 -1.54
C THR A 190 -4.85 -11.69 -0.48
N CYS A 191 -5.77 -11.08 0.29
CA CYS A 191 -5.40 -10.17 1.38
C CYS A 191 -4.53 -10.86 2.45
N LEU A 192 -4.88 -12.08 2.84
CA LEU A 192 -4.14 -12.85 3.83
C LEU A 192 -2.73 -13.20 3.36
N PHE A 193 -2.60 -13.66 2.11
CA PHE A 193 -1.33 -14.13 1.56
C PHE A 193 -0.49 -13.02 0.91
N ALA A 194 -1.04 -11.84 0.63
CA ALA A 194 -0.33 -10.75 -0.04
C ALA A 194 1.00 -10.38 0.65
N PRO A 195 1.06 -10.20 1.98
CA PRO A 195 2.32 -9.92 2.68
C PRO A 195 3.35 -11.03 2.53
N MET A 196 2.89 -12.28 2.61
CA MET A 196 3.73 -13.47 2.47
C MET A 196 4.31 -13.61 1.07
N LEU A 197 3.50 -13.41 0.03
CA LEU A 197 3.92 -13.41 -1.36
C LEU A 197 4.93 -12.28 -1.64
N GLY A 198 4.67 -11.09 -1.12
CA GLY A 198 5.60 -9.96 -1.25
C GLY A 198 6.94 -10.22 -0.57
N MET A 199 6.92 -10.77 0.65
CA MET A 199 8.14 -11.15 1.36
C MET A 199 8.90 -12.28 0.67
N PHE A 200 8.19 -13.28 0.14
CA PHE A 200 8.78 -14.33 -0.67
C PHE A 200 9.49 -13.76 -1.91
N LEU A 201 8.86 -12.82 -2.61
CA LEU A 201 9.44 -12.13 -3.76
C LEU A 201 10.70 -11.35 -3.39
N LEU A 202 10.70 -10.58 -2.29
CA LEU A 202 11.89 -9.85 -1.83
C LEU A 202 13.07 -10.76 -1.46
N ARG A 203 12.78 -11.97 -0.97
CA ARG A 203 13.81 -12.95 -0.58
C ARG A 203 14.43 -13.64 -1.80
N HIS A 204 13.62 -14.03 -2.78
CA HIS A 204 14.04 -14.89 -3.90
C HIS A 204 14.23 -14.14 -5.24
N GLY A 205 13.63 -12.96 -5.40
CA GLY A 205 13.67 -12.17 -6.65
C GLY A 205 14.93 -11.33 -6.86
N ARG A 206 16.01 -11.57 -6.09
CA ARG A 206 17.21 -10.71 -6.06
C ARG A 206 17.97 -10.64 -7.39
N HIS A 207 17.76 -11.61 -8.28
CA HIS A 207 18.42 -11.68 -9.58
C HIS A 207 17.73 -10.85 -10.67
N VAL A 208 16.50 -10.38 -10.43
CA VAL A 208 15.75 -9.60 -11.42
C VAL A 208 16.20 -8.14 -11.37
N ARG A 209 16.30 -7.49 -12.54
CA ARG A 209 16.74 -6.09 -12.68
C ARG A 209 15.70 -5.26 -13.46
N PRO A 210 14.51 -5.02 -12.91
CA PRO A 210 13.51 -4.18 -13.58
C PRO A 210 13.95 -2.71 -13.60
N PRO A 211 13.33 -1.88 -14.46
CA PRO A 211 13.61 -0.45 -14.54
C PRO A 211 13.48 0.25 -13.17
N PRO A 212 14.40 1.17 -12.84
CA PRO A 212 14.38 1.95 -11.62
C PRO A 212 13.07 2.70 -11.32
N MET A 213 12.34 2.29 -10.28
CA MET A 213 11.22 3.09 -9.81
C MET A 213 11.71 4.21 -8.89
N ARG A 214 11.97 5.39 -9.49
CA ARG A 214 12.54 6.60 -8.84
C ARG A 214 11.42 7.63 -8.57
N ARG A 215 11.75 8.93 -8.57
CA ARG A 215 10.81 10.01 -8.20
C ARG A 215 9.66 10.21 -9.19
N TRP A 216 9.86 9.87 -10.45
CA TRP A 216 8.80 9.89 -11.48
C TRP A 216 7.65 8.92 -11.16
N ALA A 217 7.87 7.95 -10.27
CA ALA A 217 6.80 7.08 -9.77
C ALA A 217 5.71 7.85 -9.02
N TYR A 218 6.05 8.97 -8.37
CA TYR A 218 5.03 9.75 -7.66
C TYR A 218 4.09 10.46 -8.63
N THR A 219 4.58 10.91 -9.79
CA THR A 219 3.74 11.53 -10.82
C THR A 219 2.83 10.51 -11.52
N LEU A 220 3.21 9.22 -11.54
CA LEU A 220 2.31 8.16 -12.02
C LEU A 220 1.01 8.08 -11.20
N TYR A 221 1.04 8.43 -9.91
CA TYR A 221 -0.12 8.30 -9.05
C TYR A 221 -1.27 9.26 -9.43
N PRO A 222 -1.11 10.59 -9.52
CA PRO A 222 -2.19 11.41 -10.07
C PRO A 222 -2.44 11.14 -11.56
N ALA A 223 -1.40 10.80 -12.34
CA ALA A 223 -1.54 10.59 -13.77
C ALA A 223 -2.40 9.36 -14.13
N HIS A 224 -2.30 8.25 -13.41
CA HIS A 224 -3.08 7.06 -13.76
C HIS A 224 -4.59 7.29 -13.61
N PHE A 225 -5.02 8.06 -12.60
CA PHE A 225 -6.44 8.43 -12.47
C PHE A 225 -6.93 9.24 -13.67
N LEU A 226 -6.15 10.24 -14.11
CA LEU A 226 -6.48 11.04 -15.29
C LEU A 226 -6.50 10.22 -16.58
N LEU A 227 -5.52 9.33 -16.76
CA LEU A 227 -5.44 8.45 -17.94
C LEU A 227 -6.61 7.47 -17.98
N LEU A 228 -6.97 6.87 -16.85
CA LEU A 228 -8.11 5.95 -16.77
C LEU A 228 -9.44 6.70 -16.91
N LEU A 229 -9.53 7.94 -16.43
CA LEU A 229 -10.70 8.80 -16.64
C LEU A 229 -10.87 9.13 -18.13
N ALA A 230 -9.79 9.53 -18.81
CA ALA A 230 -9.81 9.76 -20.24
C ALA A 230 -10.21 8.49 -21.01
N ALA A 231 -9.66 7.33 -20.64
CA ALA A 231 -10.05 6.06 -21.23
C ALA A 231 -11.53 5.75 -21.01
N ARG A 232 -12.07 5.99 -19.81
CA ARG A 232 -13.51 5.82 -19.52
C ARG A 232 -14.36 6.71 -20.42
N GLN A 233 -13.97 7.97 -20.60
CA GLN A 233 -14.69 8.92 -21.46
C GLN A 233 -14.61 8.59 -22.95
N LEU A 234 -13.54 7.91 -23.39
CA LEU A 234 -13.39 7.48 -24.80
C LEU A 234 -14.18 6.20 -25.11
N ILE A 235 -14.47 5.38 -24.10
CA ILE A 235 -15.18 4.10 -24.24
C ILE A 235 -16.69 4.27 -23.99
N ALA A 236 -17.09 5.26 -23.18
CA ALA A 236 -18.49 5.63 -22.93
C ALA A 236 -19.13 6.32 -24.13
#